data_AF-A0A952NFL9-F1
#
_entry.id   AF-A0A952NFL9-F1
#
_cell.length_a   1.000
_cell.length_b   1.000
_cell.length_c   1.000
_cell.angle_alpha   90.00
_cell.angle_beta   90.00
_cell.angle_gamma   90.00
#
_symmetry.space_group_name_H-M   'P 1'
#
loop_
_entity.id
_entity.type
_entity.pdbx_description
1 polymer ?
#
loop_
_entity_poly.entity_id
_entity_poly.type
_entity_poly.pdbx_seq_one_letter_code
_entity_poly.pdbx_strand_id
1 'polypeptide(L)'
;MTWRRLHLFMVCTLGLSSLVVLYLGRKPLCIDSRVVERIDRVSPQGVESAWRCSLNRDTGFSPFLSRHLTLWEPRIKEVEENLGRLRGFQKPLRIVILSERPWAYHLSEGLLFIGERMLASRGHLERAFVKAWLRENDKDLPAPDLIEESQADLLQKIVSNSLALEDGGRGLRMRFKARWPQVMKDAEAYCASPWKASEHYEPCEKNPAALGDLAWRLSLRPLVSAALISAWKEQSLADRLRMLSALPQWLGSVSGAEISRSEGTVGPSASSRAVRDVIRLVSRRSLLVGGERTVSFAGSFSGHLRDAGFREEQPELNLDVLVVSEDGIKNPRSLVKNLSLLAGGEKNLRIAVKDPENLWVLPNQRRLPWRELEGLKAERIAVLRCGNLDFDFDWVLSFEGLAQRLFVVDACGSGNPPDLNPWVKNGAEAFAAANKGVHFIQFHLPSLALRGKELKGRSAVLPVIERHDVNDPVLRTLGWQDLRRSEESDAWHPRAFVDAIEWFRVN
;
A
#
# COMPACT_ATOMS: atom_id res chain seq x y z
N MET A 1 -8.81 -6.86 85.41
CA MET A 1 -8.70 -7.07 83.95
C MET A 1 -7.30 -6.63 83.53
N THR A 2 -6.45 -7.55 83.09
CA THR A 2 -5.01 -7.29 82.92
C THR A 2 -4.74 -6.42 81.69
N TRP A 3 -3.82 -5.45 81.81
CA TRP A 3 -3.36 -4.56 80.74
C TRP A 3 -3.09 -5.27 79.39
N ARG A 4 -2.60 -6.52 79.44
CA ARG A 4 -2.45 -7.42 78.28
C ARG A 4 -3.74 -7.68 77.48
N ARG A 5 -4.88 -7.84 78.16
CA ARG A 5 -6.19 -8.07 77.49
C ARG A 5 -6.69 -6.80 76.80
N LEU A 6 -6.40 -5.63 77.38
CA LEU A 6 -6.75 -4.34 76.77
C LEU A 6 -5.92 -4.07 75.51
N HIS A 7 -4.61 -4.36 75.57
CA HIS A 7 -3.71 -4.24 74.41
C HIS A 7 -4.10 -5.20 73.27
N LEU A 8 -4.41 -6.46 73.60
CA LEU A 8 -4.85 -7.44 72.61
C LEU A 8 -6.16 -7.01 71.94
N PHE A 9 -7.11 -6.49 72.71
CA PHE A 9 -8.39 -5.99 72.19
C PHE A 9 -8.18 -4.80 71.25
N MET A 10 -7.34 -3.81 71.60
CA MET A 10 -7.01 -2.67 70.73
C MET A 10 -6.32 -3.09 69.43
N VAL A 11 -5.36 -4.01 69.48
CA VAL A 11 -4.65 -4.48 68.28
C VAL A 11 -5.61 -5.24 67.36
N CYS A 12 -6.48 -6.08 67.92
CA CYS A 12 -7.51 -6.77 67.15
C CYS A 12 -8.52 -5.80 66.52
N THR A 13 -9.00 -4.78 67.23
CA THR A 13 -9.96 -3.81 66.68
C THR A 13 -9.31 -2.88 65.64
N LEU A 14 -8.05 -2.49 65.80
CA LEU A 14 -7.28 -1.75 64.80
C LEU A 14 -7.00 -2.61 63.56
N GLY A 15 -6.66 -3.89 63.75
CA GLY A 15 -6.49 -4.85 62.65
C GLY A 15 -7.79 -5.07 61.88
N LEU A 16 -8.91 -5.25 62.59
CA LEU A 16 -10.23 -5.44 61.98
C LEU A 16 -10.69 -4.19 61.24
N SER A 17 -10.50 -3.00 61.83
CA SER A 17 -10.87 -1.73 61.18
C SER A 17 -9.98 -1.44 59.97
N SER A 18 -8.68 -1.78 60.01
CA SER A 18 -7.80 -1.71 58.83
C SER A 18 -8.25 -2.67 57.72
N LEU A 19 -8.65 -3.90 58.07
CA LEU A 19 -9.21 -4.87 57.13
C LEU A 19 -10.54 -4.40 56.52
N VAL A 20 -11.42 -3.81 57.33
CA VAL A 20 -12.69 -3.24 56.88
C VAL A 20 -12.45 -2.04 55.96
N VAL A 21 -11.50 -1.15 56.27
CA VAL A 21 -11.12 -0.02 55.40
C VAL A 21 -10.49 -0.52 54.09
N LEU A 22 -9.64 -1.56 54.14
CA LEU A 22 -9.08 -2.19 52.94
C LEU A 22 -10.15 -2.89 52.10
N TYR A 23 -11.17 -3.49 52.72
CA TYR A 23 -12.29 -4.13 52.05
C TYR A 23 -13.25 -3.11 51.44
N LEU A 24 -13.62 -2.07 52.18
CA LEU A 24 -14.46 -0.96 51.71
C LEU A 24 -13.74 -0.07 50.69
N GLY A 25 -12.40 -0.03 50.72
CA GLY A 25 -11.57 0.65 49.74
C GLY A 25 -11.53 -0.03 48.37
N ARG A 26 -12.01 -1.29 48.26
CA ARG A 26 -12.19 -1.96 46.97
C ARG A 26 -13.41 -1.39 46.27
N LYS A 27 -13.21 -0.28 45.54
CA LYS A 27 -14.23 0.22 44.61
C LYS A 27 -14.55 -0.88 43.59
N PRO A 28 -15.84 -1.13 43.27
CA PRO A 28 -16.20 -2.08 42.23
C PRO A 28 -15.54 -1.64 40.92
N LEU A 29 -14.97 -2.61 40.19
CA LEU A 29 -14.40 -2.33 38.88
C LEU A 29 -15.54 -2.08 37.91
N CYS A 30 -15.68 -0.82 37.50
CA CYS A 30 -16.68 -0.44 36.54
C CYS A 30 -16.11 0.48 35.48
N ILE A 31 -16.76 0.47 34.31
CA ILE A 31 -16.38 1.24 33.13
C ILE A 31 -17.37 2.38 32.97
N ASP A 32 -16.88 3.62 33.00
CA ASP A 32 -17.72 4.79 32.73
C ASP A 32 -17.80 5.08 31.22
N SER A 33 -18.60 4.30 30.50
CA SER A 33 -18.84 4.44 29.05
C SER A 33 -20.30 4.12 28.73
N ARG A 34 -20.91 4.81 27.76
CA ARG A 34 -22.26 4.43 27.28
C ARG A 34 -22.18 3.34 26.21
N VAL A 35 -21.04 3.25 25.53
CA VAL A 35 -20.81 2.33 24.40
C VAL A 35 -20.27 0.99 24.86
N VAL A 36 -19.38 0.94 25.85
CA VAL A 36 -18.81 -0.33 26.32
C VAL A 36 -19.72 -0.95 27.38
N GLU A 37 -20.22 -2.16 27.13
CA GLU A 37 -21.01 -2.91 28.11
C GLU A 37 -20.12 -3.65 29.11
N ARG A 38 -19.07 -4.30 28.60
CA ARG A 38 -18.22 -5.22 29.37
C ARG A 38 -16.81 -5.34 28.78
N ILE A 39 -15.82 -5.45 29.66
CA ILE A 39 -14.45 -5.85 29.32
C ILE A 39 -14.14 -7.15 30.07
N ASP A 40 -13.82 -8.21 29.33
CA ASP A 40 -13.35 -9.48 29.87
C ASP A 40 -11.87 -9.65 29.54
N ARG A 41 -11.06 -10.11 30.49
CA ARG A 41 -9.70 -10.58 30.25
C ARG A 41 -9.66 -12.09 30.44
N VAL A 42 -9.27 -12.79 29.38
CA VAL A 42 -9.13 -14.24 29.38
C VAL A 42 -7.66 -14.59 29.55
N SER A 43 -7.37 -15.33 30.61
CA SER A 43 -6.02 -15.80 30.97
C SER A 43 -6.04 -17.26 31.41
N PRO A 44 -4.87 -17.92 31.47
CA PRO A 44 -4.79 -19.29 32.01
C PRO A 44 -5.34 -19.40 33.44
N GLN A 45 -5.28 -18.32 34.21
CA GLN A 45 -5.76 -18.26 35.59
C GLN A 45 -7.28 -18.09 35.70
N GLY A 46 -7.97 -17.81 34.59
CA GLY A 46 -9.41 -17.60 34.53
C GLY A 46 -9.80 -16.32 33.79
N VAL A 47 -11.07 -15.93 33.97
CA VAL A 47 -11.67 -14.75 33.36
C VAL A 47 -11.87 -13.66 34.41
N GLU A 48 -11.32 -12.49 34.15
CA GLU A 48 -11.52 -11.28 34.96
C GLU A 48 -12.43 -10.32 34.18
N SER A 49 -13.46 -9.75 34.81
CA SER A 49 -14.45 -8.90 34.11
C SER A 49 -14.66 -7.56 34.79
N ALA A 50 -14.85 -6.52 33.99
CA ALA A 50 -15.36 -5.21 34.40
C ALA A 50 -16.62 -4.87 33.59
N TRP A 51 -17.65 -4.37 34.26
CA TRP A 51 -18.93 -4.03 33.63
C TRP A 51 -19.14 -2.51 33.61
N ARG A 52 -20.01 -2.04 32.72
CA ARG A 52 -20.45 -0.65 32.72
C ARG A 52 -21.01 -0.23 34.10
N CYS A 53 -20.58 0.93 34.60
CA CYS A 53 -20.97 1.43 35.94
C CYS A 53 -22.49 1.52 36.15
N SER A 54 -23.25 1.90 35.11
CA SER A 54 -24.71 2.03 35.20
C SER A 54 -25.46 0.71 35.39
N LEU A 55 -24.80 -0.44 35.21
CA LEU A 55 -25.41 -1.76 35.43
C LEU A 55 -25.35 -2.21 36.90
N ASN A 56 -24.59 -1.51 37.75
CA ASN A 56 -24.43 -1.77 39.19
C ASN A 56 -24.23 -3.27 39.52
N ARG A 57 -23.38 -3.96 38.75
CA ARG A 57 -23.07 -5.38 38.97
C ARG A 57 -21.89 -5.55 39.92
N ASP A 58 -22.02 -6.48 40.85
CA ASP A 58 -20.91 -6.90 41.69
C ASP A 58 -19.89 -7.70 40.86
N THR A 59 -18.61 -7.34 41.00
CA THR A 59 -17.50 -7.94 40.26
C THR A 59 -16.32 -8.20 41.17
N GLY A 60 -15.68 -9.35 40.97
CA GLY A 60 -14.42 -9.66 41.65
C GLY A 60 -13.34 -8.64 41.30
N PHE A 61 -12.57 -8.22 42.30
CA PHE A 61 -11.46 -7.30 42.09
C PHE A 61 -10.37 -7.93 41.21
N SER A 62 -10.03 -7.26 40.11
CA SER A 62 -8.91 -7.58 39.22
C SER A 62 -7.80 -6.52 39.36
N PRO A 63 -6.60 -6.91 39.85
CA PRO A 63 -5.44 -6.01 39.88
C PRO A 63 -4.98 -5.55 38.49
N PHE A 64 -5.25 -6.34 37.45
CA PHE A 64 -4.89 -5.99 36.08
C PHE A 64 -5.85 -4.94 35.52
N LEU A 65 -7.16 -5.20 35.55
CA LEU A 65 -8.17 -4.28 35.04
C LEU A 65 -8.15 -2.96 35.80
N SER A 66 -8.00 -3.00 37.14
CA SER A 66 -7.88 -1.78 37.96
C SER A 66 -6.77 -0.84 37.48
N ARG A 67 -5.61 -1.39 37.06
CA ARG A 67 -4.46 -0.61 36.60
C ARG A 67 -4.62 -0.09 35.18
N HIS A 68 -5.29 -0.84 34.31
CA HIS A 68 -5.36 -0.52 32.89
C HIS A 68 -6.62 0.26 32.48
N LEU A 69 -7.72 0.12 33.22
CA LEU A 69 -8.95 0.87 32.95
C LEU A 69 -8.70 2.38 32.97
N THR A 70 -7.88 2.87 33.89
CA THR A 70 -7.50 4.30 33.96
C THR A 70 -6.78 4.80 32.70
N LEU A 71 -6.17 3.91 31.92
CA LEU A 71 -5.52 4.22 30.64
C LEU A 71 -6.47 4.08 29.45
N TRP A 72 -7.43 3.16 29.50
CA TRP A 72 -8.34 2.87 28.40
C TRP A 72 -9.59 3.73 28.41
N GLU A 73 -10.14 4.03 29.58
CA GLU A 73 -11.37 4.82 29.72
C GLU A 73 -11.27 6.19 29.04
N PRO A 74 -10.19 6.99 29.21
CA PRO A 74 -10.09 8.27 28.50
C PRO A 74 -10.11 8.11 26.99
N ARG A 75 -9.45 7.07 26.46
CA ARG A 75 -9.41 6.75 25.02
C ARG A 75 -10.79 6.35 24.50
N ILE A 76 -11.52 5.55 25.28
CA ILE A 76 -12.90 5.13 24.96
C ILE A 76 -13.82 6.36 24.94
N LYS A 77 -13.77 7.19 25.99
CA LYS A 77 -14.61 8.39 26.12
C LYS A 77 -14.37 9.39 24.99
N GLU A 78 -13.11 9.65 24.63
CA GLU A 78 -12.78 10.55 23.52
C GLU A 78 -13.43 10.11 22.21
N VAL A 79 -13.36 8.82 21.87
CA VAL A 79 -13.95 8.29 20.64
C VAL A 79 -15.46 8.25 20.72
N GLU A 80 -16.02 7.86 21.87
CA GLU A 80 -17.46 7.86 22.14
C GLU A 80 -18.08 9.25 21.99
N GLU A 81 -17.48 10.28 22.58
CA GLU A 81 -17.97 11.66 22.48
C GLU A 81 -17.94 12.17 21.04
N ASN A 82 -16.83 11.92 20.32
CA ASN A 82 -16.68 12.40 18.95
C ASN A 82 -17.59 11.68 17.96
N LEU A 83 -17.74 10.35 18.07
CA LEU A 83 -18.69 9.61 17.24
C LEU A 83 -20.14 9.93 17.62
N GLY A 84 -20.41 10.14 18.91
CA GLY A 84 -21.74 10.53 19.41
C GLY A 84 -22.25 11.86 18.84
N ARG A 85 -21.36 12.78 18.46
CA ARG A 85 -21.70 14.03 17.74
C ARG A 85 -22.18 13.79 16.31
N LEU A 86 -21.82 12.67 15.69
CA LEU A 86 -22.28 12.27 14.37
C LEU A 86 -23.60 11.50 14.49
N ARG A 87 -23.53 10.37 15.20
CA ARG A 87 -24.66 9.52 15.57
C ARG A 87 -24.22 8.61 16.70
N GLY A 88 -25.04 8.43 17.73
CA GLY A 88 -24.74 7.48 18.81
C GLY A 88 -24.64 6.02 18.32
N PHE A 89 -23.88 5.21 19.05
CA PHE A 89 -23.86 3.75 18.86
C PHE A 89 -25.24 3.16 19.15
N GLN A 90 -25.65 2.21 18.32
CA GLN A 90 -26.92 1.48 18.50
C GLN A 90 -26.72 0.22 19.33
N LYS A 91 -25.58 -0.47 19.15
CA LYS A 91 -25.24 -1.67 19.92
C LYS A 91 -24.04 -1.37 20.82
N PRO A 92 -24.08 -1.79 22.08
CA PRO A 92 -22.91 -1.67 22.92
C PRO A 92 -21.82 -2.66 22.47
N LEU A 93 -20.56 -2.29 22.71
CA LEU A 93 -19.39 -3.10 22.42
C LEU A 93 -18.98 -3.91 23.67
N ARG A 94 -18.69 -5.19 23.48
CA ARG A 94 -18.03 -6.06 24.46
C ARG A 94 -16.57 -6.25 24.02
N ILE A 95 -15.64 -6.11 24.94
CA ILE A 95 -14.21 -6.24 24.66
C ILE A 95 -13.69 -7.48 25.38
N VAL A 96 -13.04 -8.37 24.66
CA VAL A 96 -12.42 -9.58 25.17
C VAL A 96 -10.91 -9.50 24.94
N ILE A 97 -10.17 -9.39 26.02
CA ILE A 97 -8.72 -9.27 26.05
C ILE A 97 -8.10 -10.66 26.13
N LEU A 98 -7.30 -11.02 25.14
CA LEU A 98 -6.65 -12.33 25.04
C LEU A 98 -5.18 -12.22 25.47
N SER A 99 -4.84 -12.80 26.62
CA SER A 99 -3.46 -12.78 27.14
C SER A 99 -2.52 -13.73 26.36
N GLU A 100 -2.97 -14.94 26.03
CA GLU A 100 -2.20 -15.96 25.30
C GLU A 100 -2.04 -15.66 23.79
N ARG A 101 -2.81 -14.71 23.26
CA ARG A 101 -2.75 -14.30 21.84
C ARG A 101 -2.52 -12.79 21.75
N PRO A 102 -1.28 -12.32 22.01
CA PRO A 102 -1.00 -10.90 22.20
C PRO A 102 -1.28 -10.02 20.97
N TRP A 103 -1.27 -10.61 19.78
CA TRP A 103 -1.51 -9.93 18.51
C TRP A 103 -2.88 -10.19 17.88
N ALA A 104 -3.75 -10.94 18.57
CA ALA A 104 -5.09 -11.19 18.07
C ALA A 104 -5.88 -9.89 17.92
N TYR A 105 -6.62 -9.76 16.83
CA TYR A 105 -7.55 -8.67 16.63
C TYR A 105 -8.70 -9.17 15.74
N HIS A 106 -9.90 -9.20 16.29
CA HIS A 106 -11.09 -9.59 15.54
C HIS A 106 -12.29 -8.81 16.04
N LEU A 107 -12.97 -8.13 15.12
CA LEU A 107 -14.20 -7.39 15.40
C LEU A 107 -15.36 -8.09 14.70
N SER A 108 -16.38 -8.47 15.47
CA SER A 108 -17.61 -9.09 14.96
C SER A 108 -18.79 -8.62 15.79
N GLU A 109 -19.84 -8.08 15.14
CA GLU A 109 -21.16 -7.74 15.72
C GLU A 109 -21.17 -7.33 17.21
N GLY A 110 -20.55 -6.20 17.56
CA GLY A 110 -20.56 -5.71 18.95
C GLY A 110 -19.60 -6.45 19.88
N LEU A 111 -18.71 -7.29 19.35
CA LEU A 111 -17.67 -8.01 20.09
C LEU A 111 -16.29 -7.73 19.48
N LEU A 112 -15.36 -7.27 20.31
CA LEU A 112 -13.96 -7.06 19.97
C LEU A 112 -13.10 -8.07 20.73
N PHE A 113 -12.45 -8.98 20.02
CA PHE A 113 -11.33 -9.74 20.55
C PHE A 113 -10.04 -8.98 20.26
N ILE A 114 -9.27 -8.68 21.29
CA ILE A 114 -8.01 -7.96 21.16
C ILE A 114 -6.94 -8.54 22.08
N GLY A 115 -5.75 -8.79 21.54
CA GLY A 115 -4.61 -9.24 22.32
C GLY A 115 -4.03 -8.12 23.21
N GLU A 116 -3.40 -8.49 24.32
CA GLU A 116 -2.87 -7.50 25.28
C GLU A 116 -1.87 -6.52 24.62
N ARG A 117 -0.99 -6.98 23.71
CA ARG A 117 -0.03 -6.09 23.01
C ARG A 117 -0.73 -5.17 22.00
N MET A 118 -1.74 -5.67 21.29
CA MET A 118 -2.55 -4.84 20.38
C MET A 118 -3.32 -3.76 21.12
N LEU A 119 -3.88 -4.08 22.30
CA LEU A 119 -4.61 -3.12 23.13
C LEU A 119 -3.71 -2.02 23.71
N ALA A 120 -2.49 -2.39 24.11
CA ALA A 120 -1.48 -1.46 24.58
C ALA A 120 -0.99 -0.51 23.47
N SER A 121 -0.99 -0.97 22.21
CA SER A 121 -0.56 -0.19 21.07
C SER A 121 -1.53 0.96 20.76
N ARG A 122 -0.99 2.13 20.40
CA ARG A 122 -1.81 3.33 20.19
C ARG A 122 -2.69 3.21 18.94
N GLY A 123 -3.95 3.61 19.07
CA GLY A 123 -4.89 3.75 17.96
C GLY A 123 -5.72 2.51 17.63
N HIS A 124 -5.32 1.30 18.05
CA HIS A 124 -6.03 0.06 17.69
C HIS A 124 -7.37 -0.12 18.42
N LEU A 125 -7.45 0.32 19.67
CA LEU A 125 -8.71 0.34 20.42
C LEU A 125 -9.69 1.32 19.78
N GLU A 126 -9.24 2.55 19.55
CA GLU A 126 -10.01 3.62 18.90
C GLU A 126 -10.49 3.19 17.52
N ARG A 127 -9.61 2.51 16.76
CA ARG A 127 -9.93 1.92 15.46
C ARG A 127 -11.08 0.92 15.55
N ALA A 128 -11.13 0.10 16.61
CA ALA A 128 -12.21 -0.87 16.80
C ALA A 128 -13.57 -0.18 16.94
N PHE A 129 -13.63 0.91 17.73
CA PHE A 129 -14.85 1.71 17.88
C PHE A 129 -15.27 2.36 16.56
N VAL A 130 -14.33 2.93 15.81
CA VAL A 130 -14.61 3.53 14.50
C VAL A 130 -15.16 2.48 13.52
N LYS A 131 -14.55 1.29 13.44
CA LYS A 131 -15.03 0.21 12.58
C LYS A 131 -16.38 -0.34 13.04
N ALA A 132 -16.59 -0.50 14.34
CA ALA A 132 -17.88 -0.92 14.89
C ALA A 132 -18.99 0.06 14.53
N TRP A 133 -18.74 1.36 14.71
CA TRP A 133 -19.67 2.42 14.32
C TRP A 133 -19.93 2.45 12.81
N LEU A 134 -18.88 2.28 12.00
CA LEU A 134 -19.00 2.21 10.54
C LEU A 134 -19.93 1.07 10.12
N ARG A 135 -19.71 -0.15 10.63
CA ARG A 135 -20.53 -1.33 10.32
C ARG A 135 -21.99 -1.19 10.76
N GLU A 136 -22.27 -0.45 11.84
CA GLU A 136 -23.66 -0.17 12.26
C GLU A 136 -24.39 0.78 11.29
N ASN A 137 -23.65 1.71 10.68
CA ASN A 137 -24.19 2.75 9.79
C ASN A 137 -24.07 2.39 8.30
N ASP A 138 -23.32 1.35 7.98
CA ASP A 138 -23.08 0.83 6.63
C ASP A 138 -23.33 -0.69 6.62
N LYS A 139 -24.59 -1.08 6.87
CA LYS A 139 -24.98 -2.49 7.10
C LYS A 139 -24.76 -3.38 5.88
N ASP A 140 -24.86 -2.78 4.69
CA ASP A 140 -24.66 -3.44 3.40
C ASP A 140 -23.29 -3.12 2.83
N LEU A 141 -22.31 -2.71 3.65
CA LEU A 141 -20.96 -2.46 3.17
C LEU A 141 -20.54 -3.68 2.35
N PRO A 142 -20.26 -3.54 1.05
CA PRO A 142 -19.67 -4.65 0.32
C PRO A 142 -18.40 -4.99 1.09
N ALA A 143 -18.07 -6.27 1.24
CA ALA A 143 -16.86 -6.65 1.94
C ALA A 143 -15.63 -6.73 1.00
N PRO A 144 -15.14 -5.65 0.35
CA PRO A 144 -13.73 -5.57 0.02
C PRO A 144 -13.06 -4.74 1.12
N ASP A 145 -12.18 -5.39 1.88
CA ASP A 145 -11.49 -4.84 3.05
C ASP A 145 -10.87 -3.44 2.83
N LEU A 146 -10.52 -3.10 1.59
CA LEU A 146 -10.02 -1.79 1.20
C LEU A 146 -11.02 -0.65 1.44
N ILE A 147 -12.31 -0.86 1.17
CA ILE A 147 -13.35 0.17 1.37
C ILE A 147 -13.54 0.40 2.86
N GLU A 148 -13.72 -0.67 3.65
CA GLU A 148 -13.88 -0.56 5.09
C GLU A 148 -12.67 0.17 5.71
N GLU A 149 -11.46 -0.28 5.37
CA GLU A 149 -10.26 0.26 5.98
C GLU A 149 -10.02 1.73 5.60
N SER A 150 -10.28 2.12 4.36
CA SER A 150 -10.09 3.50 3.91
C SER A 150 -11.15 4.47 4.44
N GLN A 151 -12.40 4.03 4.57
CA GLN A 151 -13.46 4.82 5.20
C GLN A 151 -13.25 4.97 6.71
N ALA A 152 -12.82 3.90 7.37
CA ALA A 152 -12.47 3.99 8.78
C ALA A 152 -11.25 4.90 8.99
N ASP A 153 -10.31 5.01 8.04
CA ASP A 153 -9.22 5.99 8.12
C ASP A 153 -9.73 7.43 8.01
N LEU A 154 -10.63 7.68 7.07
CA LEU A 154 -11.28 8.99 6.94
C LEU A 154 -12.03 9.35 8.23
N LEU A 155 -12.85 8.43 8.75
CA LEU A 155 -13.59 8.62 10.00
C LEU A 155 -12.66 8.87 11.18
N GLN A 156 -11.62 8.06 11.34
CA GLN A 156 -10.64 8.24 12.41
C GLN A 156 -9.97 9.60 12.31
N LYS A 157 -9.63 10.05 11.09
CA LYS A 157 -9.08 11.39 10.85
C LYS A 157 -10.08 12.49 11.19
N ILE A 158 -11.37 12.30 10.94
CA ILE A 158 -12.43 13.24 11.29
C ILE A 158 -12.57 13.36 12.81
N VAL A 159 -12.68 12.23 13.52
CA VAL A 159 -13.00 12.22 14.96
C VAL A 159 -11.81 12.60 15.84
N SER A 160 -10.60 12.17 15.49
CA SER A 160 -9.42 12.35 16.36
C SER A 160 -8.43 13.41 15.83
N ASN A 161 -8.72 13.99 14.66
CA ASN A 161 -7.78 14.82 13.89
C ASN A 161 -6.40 14.16 13.68
N SER A 162 -6.29 12.84 13.85
CA SER A 162 -5.04 12.09 13.79
C SER A 162 -5.27 10.73 13.15
N LEU A 163 -4.20 10.16 12.61
CA LEU A 163 -4.16 8.79 12.10
C LEU A 163 -2.89 8.11 12.63
N ALA A 164 -2.74 8.18 13.95
CA ALA A 164 -1.65 7.56 14.66
C ALA A 164 -2.04 6.12 15.03
N LEU A 165 -2.06 5.24 14.04
CA LEU A 165 -1.95 3.79 14.29
C LEU A 165 -0.47 3.46 14.39
N GLU A 166 -0.07 2.96 15.55
CA GLU A 166 1.29 2.52 15.81
C GLU A 166 1.48 1.08 15.34
N ASP A 167 2.58 0.80 14.63
CA ASP A 167 2.97 -0.60 14.43
C ASP A 167 3.45 -1.19 15.76
N GLY A 168 2.56 -1.90 16.47
CA GLY A 168 2.80 -2.37 17.83
C GLY A 168 4.08 -3.22 18.01
N GLY A 169 4.59 -3.82 16.93
CA GLY A 169 5.85 -4.58 16.95
C GLY A 169 7.12 -3.76 16.66
N ARG A 170 6.99 -2.56 16.08
CA ARG A 170 8.13 -1.80 15.52
C ARG A 170 8.12 -0.29 15.81
N GLY A 171 7.07 0.25 16.41
CA GLY A 171 6.92 1.69 16.70
C GLY A 171 6.85 2.57 15.44
N LEU A 172 6.61 1.98 14.27
CA LEU A 172 6.54 2.71 13.00
C LEU A 172 5.22 3.46 12.88
N ARG A 173 5.27 4.68 12.34
CA ARG A 173 4.08 5.51 12.07
C ARG A 173 3.74 5.51 10.58
N MET A 174 2.45 5.57 10.27
CA MET A 174 1.95 5.68 8.89
C MET A 174 2.41 7.00 8.24
N ARG A 175 2.90 6.91 7.01
CA ARG A 175 3.23 8.08 6.14
C ARG A 175 2.21 8.18 5.02
N PHE A 176 1.72 9.39 4.75
CA PHE A 176 0.67 9.69 3.75
C PHE A 176 1.17 9.91 2.32
N LYS A 177 2.46 9.72 2.05
CA LYS A 177 2.98 9.79 0.68
C LYS A 177 2.78 8.44 0.01
N ALA A 178 1.69 8.33 -0.74
CA ALA A 178 1.29 7.14 -1.47
C ALA A 178 1.16 7.51 -2.96
N ARG A 179 1.71 6.68 -3.85
CA ARG A 179 1.66 6.89 -5.29
C ARG A 179 1.29 5.60 -5.99
N TRP A 180 0.45 5.72 -6.99
CA TRP A 180 0.27 4.65 -7.95
C TRP A 180 1.52 4.58 -8.84
N PRO A 181 2.07 3.40 -9.15
CA PRO A 181 1.73 2.05 -8.68
C PRO A 181 2.52 1.59 -7.44
N GLN A 182 3.38 2.45 -6.92
CA GLN A 182 4.37 2.18 -5.86
C GLN A 182 3.78 1.67 -4.53
N VAL A 183 2.46 1.81 -4.33
CA VAL A 183 1.76 1.29 -3.15
C VAL A 183 1.56 -0.23 -3.18
N MET A 184 1.57 -0.84 -4.37
CA MET A 184 1.36 -2.28 -4.54
C MET A 184 2.45 -3.10 -3.84
N LYS A 185 2.03 -4.16 -3.15
CA LYS A 185 2.89 -4.99 -2.30
C LYS A 185 2.43 -6.44 -2.36
N ASP A 186 3.40 -7.35 -2.40
CA ASP A 186 3.19 -8.74 -2.01
C ASP A 186 2.87 -8.85 -0.50
N ALA A 187 2.57 -10.07 -0.05
CA ALA A 187 2.18 -10.32 1.32
C ALA A 187 3.27 -10.01 2.35
N GLU A 188 4.53 -10.35 2.06
CA GLU A 188 5.65 -10.08 2.95
C GLU A 188 5.89 -8.57 3.11
N ALA A 189 5.94 -7.83 2.00
CA ALA A 189 6.12 -6.40 2.03
C ALA A 189 4.91 -5.69 2.66
N TYR A 190 3.69 -6.19 2.44
CA TYR A 190 2.49 -5.71 3.12
C TYR A 190 2.61 -5.88 4.64
N CYS A 191 3.00 -7.06 5.13
CA CYS A 191 3.23 -7.31 6.55
C CYS A 191 4.36 -6.45 7.13
N ALA A 192 5.39 -6.17 6.32
CA ALA A 192 6.45 -5.25 6.67
C ALA A 192 6.03 -3.76 6.60
N SER A 193 4.81 -3.43 6.16
CA SER A 193 4.28 -2.07 6.09
C SER A 193 3.65 -1.61 7.41
N PRO A 194 3.74 -0.32 7.78
CA PRO A 194 2.97 0.24 8.90
C PRO A 194 1.46 0.38 8.59
N TRP A 195 1.05 0.06 7.36
CA TRP A 195 -0.33 0.17 6.87
C TRP A 195 -1.11 -1.15 6.91
N LYS A 196 -0.53 -2.21 7.49
CA LYS A 196 -1.24 -3.49 7.65
C LYS A 196 -2.47 -3.30 8.55
N ALA A 197 -3.57 -3.97 8.22
CA ALA A 197 -4.80 -3.91 9.02
C ALA A 197 -4.59 -4.53 10.40
N SER A 198 -5.37 -4.11 11.39
CA SER A 198 -5.25 -4.62 12.76
C SER A 198 -5.48 -6.14 12.81
N GLU A 199 -6.44 -6.63 12.03
CA GLU A 199 -6.80 -8.03 11.85
C GLU A 199 -5.65 -8.88 11.30
N HIS A 200 -4.64 -8.25 10.67
CA HIS A 200 -3.57 -8.95 9.97
C HIS A 200 -2.29 -9.07 10.79
N TYR A 201 -2.21 -8.54 12.01
CA TYR A 201 -1.01 -8.65 12.83
C TYR A 201 -0.63 -10.11 13.13
N GLU A 202 -1.58 -10.90 13.61
CA GLU A 202 -1.33 -12.30 13.93
C GLU A 202 -1.08 -13.16 12.67
N PRO A 203 -1.86 -13.04 11.56
CA PRO A 203 -1.51 -13.69 10.29
C PRO A 203 -0.12 -13.30 9.76
N CYS A 204 0.24 -12.02 9.83
CA CYS A 204 1.56 -11.54 9.40
C CYS A 204 2.72 -12.09 10.23
N GLU A 205 2.49 -12.45 11.49
CA GLU A 205 3.51 -13.07 12.33
C GLU A 205 3.64 -14.57 12.06
N LYS A 206 2.51 -15.26 11.82
CA LYS A 206 2.48 -16.72 11.68
C LYS A 206 2.72 -17.21 10.26
N ASN A 207 2.05 -16.62 9.27
CA ASN A 207 2.10 -17.04 7.88
C ASN A 207 1.69 -15.87 6.96
N PRO A 208 2.63 -14.96 6.62
CA PRO A 208 2.36 -13.85 5.70
C PRO A 208 1.73 -14.31 4.38
N ALA A 209 2.19 -15.43 3.82
CA ALA A 209 1.72 -15.94 2.53
C ALA A 209 0.22 -16.26 2.52
N ALA A 210 -0.38 -16.57 3.68
CA ALA A 210 -1.82 -16.81 3.80
C ALA A 210 -2.68 -15.57 3.45
N LEU A 211 -2.09 -14.37 3.44
CA LEU A 211 -2.80 -13.16 3.05
C LEU A 211 -2.99 -13.04 1.52
N GLY A 212 -2.15 -13.68 0.70
CA GLY A 212 -2.27 -13.72 -0.76
C GLY A 212 -2.82 -12.42 -1.39
N ASP A 213 -3.96 -12.53 -2.07
CA ASP A 213 -4.69 -11.46 -2.77
C ASP A 213 -5.15 -10.31 -1.86
N LEU A 214 -5.39 -10.60 -0.58
CA LEU A 214 -5.82 -9.61 0.39
C LEU A 214 -4.72 -8.58 0.64
N ALA A 215 -3.46 -9.03 0.67
CA ALA A 215 -2.32 -8.13 0.81
C ALA A 215 -2.22 -7.16 -0.37
N TRP A 216 -2.40 -7.65 -1.59
CA TRP A 216 -2.43 -6.82 -2.81
C TRP A 216 -3.50 -5.74 -2.72
N ARG A 217 -4.75 -6.10 -2.38
CA ARG A 217 -5.84 -5.12 -2.28
C ARG A 217 -5.62 -4.10 -1.16
N LEU A 218 -5.23 -4.54 0.04
CA LEU A 218 -5.02 -3.63 1.17
C LEU A 218 -3.71 -2.85 1.09
N SER A 219 -2.76 -3.25 0.24
CA SER A 219 -1.60 -2.44 -0.08
C SER A 219 -1.98 -1.09 -0.70
N LEU A 220 -3.18 -0.98 -1.28
CA LEU A 220 -3.76 0.22 -1.88
C LEU A 220 -4.37 1.18 -0.86
N ARG A 221 -4.63 0.73 0.37
CA ARG A 221 -5.19 1.56 1.46
C ARG A 221 -4.48 2.91 1.62
N PRO A 222 -3.14 3.02 1.61
CA PRO A 222 -2.45 4.30 1.75
C PRO A 222 -2.83 5.29 0.64
N LEU A 223 -3.00 4.81 -0.60
CA LEU A 223 -3.37 5.63 -1.75
C LEU A 223 -4.80 6.15 -1.60
N VAL A 224 -5.73 5.24 -1.33
CA VAL A 224 -7.15 5.55 -1.20
C VAL A 224 -7.41 6.46 0.01
N SER A 225 -6.88 6.10 1.18
CA SER A 225 -7.05 6.89 2.40
C SER A 225 -6.43 8.28 2.25
N ALA A 226 -5.24 8.41 1.65
CA ALA A 226 -4.62 9.72 1.43
C ALA A 226 -5.49 10.61 0.51
N ALA A 227 -6.01 10.07 -0.59
CA ALA A 227 -6.87 10.82 -1.49
C ALA A 227 -8.20 11.24 -0.82
N LEU A 228 -8.87 10.33 -0.09
CA LEU A 228 -10.10 10.66 0.65
C LEU A 228 -9.88 11.77 1.68
N ILE A 229 -8.78 11.69 2.43
CA ILE A 229 -8.45 12.68 3.47
C ILE A 229 -8.07 14.03 2.85
N SER A 230 -7.34 14.03 1.74
CA SER A 230 -7.02 15.27 1.01
C SER A 230 -8.29 15.93 0.49
N ALA A 231 -9.19 15.15 -0.13
CA ALA A 231 -10.48 15.66 -0.61
C ALA A 231 -11.33 16.24 0.52
N TRP A 232 -11.35 15.59 1.69
CA TRP A 232 -12.01 16.09 2.89
C TRP A 232 -11.43 17.42 3.39
N LYS A 233 -10.09 17.53 3.42
CA LYS A 233 -9.39 18.73 3.89
C LYS A 233 -9.55 19.92 2.94
N GLU A 234 -9.79 19.67 1.66
CA GLU A 234 -10.00 20.72 0.66
C GLU A 234 -11.38 21.38 0.79
N GLN A 235 -12.37 20.67 1.35
CA GLN A 235 -13.70 21.23 1.59
C GLN A 235 -13.66 22.42 2.56
N SER A 236 -14.55 23.40 2.36
CA SER A 236 -14.72 24.51 3.30
C SER A 236 -15.21 24.00 4.66
N LEU A 237 -15.02 24.78 5.73
CA LEU A 237 -15.53 24.41 7.07
C LEU A 237 -17.05 24.19 7.06
N ALA A 238 -17.79 25.06 6.36
CA ALA A 238 -19.24 24.94 6.22
C ALA A 238 -19.64 23.66 5.49
N ASP A 239 -18.91 23.27 4.44
CA ASP A 239 -19.19 22.04 3.70
C ASP A 239 -18.88 20.80 4.52
N ARG A 240 -17.75 20.82 5.26
CA ARG A 240 -17.41 19.73 6.20
C ARG A 240 -18.51 19.52 7.23
N LEU A 241 -18.98 20.57 7.90
CA LEU A 241 -20.02 20.45 8.93
C LEU A 241 -21.32 19.85 8.35
N ARG A 242 -21.73 20.27 7.16
CA ARG A 242 -22.92 19.70 6.51
C ARG A 242 -22.71 18.25 6.05
N MET A 243 -21.53 17.93 5.53
CA MET A 243 -21.17 16.54 5.21
C MET A 243 -21.18 15.66 6.45
N LEU A 244 -20.69 16.13 7.60
CA LEU A 244 -20.75 15.38 8.86
C LEU A 244 -22.19 15.06 9.27
N SER A 245 -23.11 16.01 9.15
CA SER A 245 -24.53 15.75 9.43
C SER A 245 -25.18 14.77 8.47
N ALA A 246 -24.72 14.73 7.21
CA ALA A 246 -25.23 13.81 6.19
C ALA A 246 -24.50 12.46 6.17
N LEU A 247 -23.43 12.30 6.96
CA LEU A 247 -22.51 11.17 6.86
C LEU A 247 -23.18 9.80 7.10
N PRO A 248 -24.05 9.61 8.12
CA PRO A 248 -24.74 8.33 8.31
C PRO A 248 -25.63 7.97 7.11
N GLN A 249 -26.31 8.96 6.52
CA GLN A 249 -27.13 8.75 5.32
C GLN A 249 -26.27 8.45 4.10
N TRP A 250 -25.13 9.13 3.95
CA TRP A 250 -24.17 8.89 2.87
C TRP A 250 -23.59 7.48 2.92
N LEU A 251 -23.18 7.01 4.09
CA LEU A 251 -22.68 5.64 4.28
C LEU A 251 -23.75 4.60 3.91
N GLY A 252 -24.98 4.76 4.38
CA GLY A 252 -26.08 3.82 4.13
C GLY A 252 -26.81 3.96 2.79
N SER A 253 -26.36 4.84 1.88
CA SER A 253 -27.13 5.19 0.67
C SER A 253 -27.04 4.18 -0.49
N VAL A 254 -26.05 3.28 -0.49
CA VAL A 254 -25.83 2.29 -1.56
C VAL A 254 -25.68 0.92 -0.93
N SER A 255 -26.44 -0.06 -1.43
CA SER A 255 -26.29 -1.46 -1.03
C SER A 255 -25.08 -2.10 -1.73
N GLY A 256 -24.27 -2.87 -0.99
CA GLY A 256 -23.04 -3.48 -1.48
C GLY A 256 -23.23 -4.59 -2.53
N ALA A 257 -24.46 -5.05 -2.76
CA ALA A 257 -24.75 -6.08 -3.75
C ALA A 257 -24.41 -5.67 -5.20
N GLU A 258 -24.33 -4.36 -5.48
CA GLU A 258 -24.10 -3.82 -6.83
C GLU A 258 -22.61 -3.59 -7.17
N ILE A 259 -21.69 -3.85 -6.24
CA ILE A 259 -20.25 -3.79 -6.48
C ILE A 259 -19.74 -5.21 -6.68
N SER A 260 -19.44 -5.56 -7.93
CA SER A 260 -18.96 -6.89 -8.31
C SER A 260 -17.79 -7.34 -7.44
N ARG A 261 -17.92 -8.48 -6.77
CA ARG A 261 -16.77 -9.16 -6.16
C ARG A 261 -15.84 -9.58 -7.30
N SER A 262 -14.63 -9.00 -7.33
CA SER A 262 -13.58 -9.50 -8.19
C SER A 262 -13.08 -10.81 -7.60
N GLU A 263 -13.60 -11.92 -8.11
CA GLU A 263 -13.07 -13.24 -7.80
C GLU A 263 -11.87 -13.55 -8.72
N GLY A 264 -10.81 -14.11 -8.13
CA GLY A 264 -9.82 -14.93 -8.83
C GLY A 264 -8.75 -14.23 -9.69
N THR A 265 -8.47 -12.94 -9.51
CA THR A 265 -7.42 -12.26 -10.28
C THR A 265 -6.50 -11.44 -9.38
N VAL A 266 -5.19 -11.71 -9.49
CA VAL A 266 -4.11 -11.02 -8.75
C VAL A 266 -3.42 -10.03 -9.68
N GLY A 267 -2.78 -9.00 -9.11
CA GLY A 267 -1.96 -8.05 -9.86
C GLY A 267 -2.58 -6.68 -10.16
N PRO A 268 -1.99 -5.88 -11.08
CA PRO A 268 -2.32 -4.48 -11.34
C PRO A 268 -3.74 -4.28 -11.84
N SER A 269 -4.25 -5.20 -12.66
CA SER A 269 -5.61 -5.12 -13.20
C SER A 269 -6.66 -5.29 -12.11
N ALA A 270 -6.42 -6.20 -11.15
CA ALA A 270 -7.25 -6.40 -9.97
C ALA A 270 -7.14 -5.21 -9.00
N SER A 271 -5.92 -4.70 -8.83
CA SER A 271 -5.65 -3.54 -7.99
C SER A 271 -6.32 -2.27 -8.53
N SER A 272 -6.24 -2.05 -9.84
CA SER A 272 -6.92 -0.95 -10.54
C SER A 272 -8.45 -1.08 -10.44
N ARG A 273 -9.00 -2.29 -10.58
CA ARG A 273 -10.43 -2.53 -10.34
C ARG A 273 -10.82 -2.18 -8.91
N ALA A 274 -10.05 -2.61 -7.90
CA ALA A 274 -10.34 -2.29 -6.51
C ALA A 274 -10.39 -0.78 -6.23
N VAL A 275 -9.46 0.01 -6.81
CA VAL A 275 -9.52 1.48 -6.70
C VAL A 275 -10.75 2.03 -7.44
N ARG A 276 -11.06 1.54 -8.65
CA ARG A 276 -12.25 1.96 -9.41
C ARG A 276 -13.56 1.66 -8.68
N ASP A 277 -13.64 0.54 -7.97
CA ASP A 277 -14.81 0.18 -7.18
C ASP A 277 -15.01 1.16 -6.00
N VAL A 278 -13.93 1.61 -5.37
CA VAL A 278 -13.99 2.67 -4.35
C VAL A 278 -14.47 3.99 -4.97
N ILE A 279 -13.92 4.39 -6.13
CA ILE A 279 -14.35 5.60 -6.85
C ILE A 279 -15.84 5.53 -7.18
N ARG A 280 -16.29 4.41 -7.75
CA ARG A 280 -17.70 4.20 -8.11
C ARG A 280 -18.59 4.30 -6.88
N LEU A 281 -18.20 3.68 -5.76
CA LEU A 281 -18.97 3.75 -4.51
C LEU A 281 -19.08 5.19 -4.00
N VAL A 282 -17.95 5.89 -3.88
CA VAL A 282 -17.91 7.28 -3.37
C VAL A 282 -18.76 8.19 -4.25
N SER A 283 -18.58 8.13 -5.56
CA SER A 283 -19.34 8.93 -6.53
C SER A 283 -20.83 8.64 -6.46
N ARG A 284 -21.23 7.37 -6.38
CA ARG A 284 -22.64 7.00 -6.31
C ARG A 284 -23.30 7.44 -5.01
N ARG A 285 -22.66 7.22 -3.86
CA ARG A 285 -23.16 7.71 -2.56
C ARG A 285 -23.34 9.22 -2.58
N SER A 286 -22.37 9.92 -3.17
CA SER A 286 -22.42 11.37 -3.32
C SER A 286 -23.55 11.88 -4.21
N LEU A 287 -23.89 11.15 -5.28
CA LEU A 287 -25.02 11.45 -6.16
C LEU A 287 -26.37 11.21 -5.47
N LEU A 288 -26.52 10.10 -4.75
CA LEU A 288 -27.79 9.72 -4.11
C LEU A 288 -28.18 10.61 -2.91
N VAL A 289 -27.19 11.08 -2.15
CA VAL A 289 -27.43 12.05 -1.06
C VAL A 289 -27.64 13.48 -1.61
N GLY A 290 -27.44 13.68 -2.92
CA GLY A 290 -28.11 14.75 -3.67
C GLY A 290 -27.60 16.16 -3.44
N GLY A 291 -26.36 16.35 -3.00
CA GLY A 291 -25.76 17.68 -2.81
C GLY A 291 -24.64 17.99 -3.81
N GLU A 292 -24.62 19.19 -4.37
CA GLU A 292 -23.49 19.71 -5.19
C GLU A 292 -22.13 19.53 -4.50
N ARG A 293 -22.13 19.58 -3.16
CA ARG A 293 -20.95 19.45 -2.29
C ARG A 293 -20.47 18.01 -2.14
N THR A 294 -21.36 17.05 -1.98
CA THR A 294 -20.97 15.63 -1.92
C THR A 294 -20.43 15.18 -3.28
N VAL A 295 -20.99 15.72 -4.37
CA VAL A 295 -20.45 15.57 -5.73
C VAL A 295 -19.07 16.23 -5.84
N SER A 296 -18.90 17.44 -5.34
CA SER A 296 -17.59 18.12 -5.29
C SER A 296 -16.53 17.31 -4.52
N PHE A 297 -16.89 16.73 -3.37
CA PHE A 297 -16.02 15.84 -2.61
C PHE A 297 -15.60 14.60 -3.43
N ALA A 298 -16.53 13.96 -4.12
CA ALA A 298 -16.22 12.82 -4.99
C ALA A 298 -15.31 13.22 -6.16
N GLY A 299 -15.56 14.38 -6.78
CA GLY A 299 -14.72 14.93 -7.84
C GLY A 299 -13.29 15.24 -7.38
N SER A 300 -13.16 15.86 -6.20
CA SER A 300 -11.87 16.12 -5.55
C SER A 300 -11.15 14.82 -5.20
N PHE A 301 -11.85 13.80 -4.68
CA PHE A 301 -11.27 12.48 -4.41
C PHE A 301 -10.66 11.84 -5.66
N SER A 302 -11.41 11.80 -6.78
CA SER A 302 -10.88 11.32 -8.07
C SER A 302 -9.71 12.19 -8.57
N GLY A 303 -9.75 13.51 -8.33
CA GLY A 303 -8.65 14.43 -8.62
C GLY A 303 -7.36 14.06 -7.89
N HIS A 304 -7.42 13.88 -6.57
CA HIS A 304 -6.25 13.49 -5.76
C HIS A 304 -5.69 12.11 -6.16
N LEU A 305 -6.54 11.17 -6.60
CA LEU A 305 -6.07 9.89 -7.15
C LEU A 305 -5.31 10.09 -8.47
N ARG A 306 -5.79 10.95 -9.36
CA ARG A 306 -5.09 11.30 -10.61
C ARG A 306 -3.75 11.98 -10.33
N ASP A 307 -3.71 12.91 -9.39
CA ASP A 307 -2.47 13.58 -8.98
C ASP A 307 -1.45 12.60 -8.36
N ALA A 308 -1.95 11.53 -7.72
CA ALA A 308 -1.13 10.44 -7.22
C ALA A 308 -0.73 9.41 -8.31
N GLY A 309 -1.08 9.65 -9.57
CA GLY A 309 -0.69 8.85 -10.74
C GLY A 309 -1.69 7.78 -11.16
N PHE A 310 -2.86 7.68 -10.52
CA PHE A 310 -3.89 6.69 -10.89
C PHE A 310 -4.76 7.20 -12.04
N ARG A 311 -4.85 6.44 -13.14
CA ARG A 311 -5.69 6.76 -14.31
C ARG A 311 -6.73 5.67 -14.53
N GLU A 312 -8.01 6.02 -14.41
CA GLU A 312 -9.13 5.06 -14.53
C GLU A 312 -9.19 4.35 -15.89
N GLU A 313 -8.79 5.06 -16.95
CA GLU A 313 -8.80 4.59 -18.35
C GLU A 313 -7.62 3.68 -18.69
N GLN A 314 -6.56 3.66 -17.85
CA GLN A 314 -5.36 2.85 -18.07
C GLN A 314 -5.14 1.91 -16.88
N PRO A 315 -5.84 0.75 -16.86
CA PRO A 315 -5.68 -0.23 -15.79
C PRO A 315 -4.31 -0.94 -15.83
N GLU A 316 -3.60 -0.83 -16.95
CA GLU A 316 -2.26 -1.39 -17.15
C GLU A 316 -1.19 -0.53 -16.48
N LEU A 317 -0.16 -1.21 -15.95
CA LEU A 317 1.00 -0.58 -15.34
C LEU A 317 1.87 0.06 -16.43
N ASN A 318 1.57 1.30 -16.84
CA ASN A 318 2.38 2.00 -17.84
C ASN A 318 3.57 2.70 -17.16
N LEU A 319 4.78 2.23 -17.45
CA LEU A 319 6.03 2.76 -16.92
C LEU A 319 6.69 3.73 -17.90
N ASP A 320 7.46 4.68 -17.39
CA ASP A 320 8.30 5.50 -18.26
C ASP A 320 9.57 4.73 -18.64
N VAL A 321 10.06 3.88 -17.73
CA VAL A 321 11.21 3.01 -17.94
C VAL A 321 11.01 1.65 -17.28
N LEU A 322 11.29 0.58 -18.01
CA LEU A 322 11.46 -0.78 -17.48
C LEU A 322 12.87 -1.28 -17.77
N VAL A 323 13.60 -1.69 -16.74
CA VAL A 323 14.91 -2.34 -16.88
C VAL A 323 14.75 -3.83 -16.66
N VAL A 324 15.12 -4.66 -17.63
CA VAL A 324 15.01 -6.12 -17.60
C VAL A 324 16.41 -6.71 -17.49
N SER A 325 16.62 -7.60 -16.54
CA SER A 325 17.85 -8.39 -16.41
C SER A 325 17.50 -9.85 -16.66
N GLU A 326 17.91 -10.39 -17.80
CA GLU A 326 17.58 -11.78 -18.19
C GLU A 326 18.37 -12.81 -17.37
N ASP A 327 19.66 -12.54 -17.13
CA ASP A 327 20.55 -13.42 -16.37
C ASP A 327 20.45 -13.27 -14.85
N GLY A 328 19.47 -12.51 -14.37
CA GLY A 328 19.35 -12.11 -12.97
C GLY A 328 20.34 -11.03 -12.56
N ILE A 329 19.95 -10.22 -11.58
CA ILE A 329 20.77 -9.07 -11.18
C ILE A 329 21.84 -9.55 -10.19
N LYS A 330 23.11 -9.67 -10.62
CA LYS A 330 24.24 -10.10 -9.77
C LYS A 330 24.47 -9.20 -8.55
N ASN A 331 24.15 -7.90 -8.66
CA ASN A 331 24.17 -6.94 -7.56
C ASN A 331 22.93 -6.03 -7.62
N PRO A 332 21.75 -6.51 -7.17
CA PRO A 332 20.51 -5.75 -7.28
C PRO A 332 20.57 -4.46 -6.47
N ARG A 333 21.39 -4.42 -5.41
CA ARG A 333 21.50 -3.26 -4.54
C ARG A 333 22.08 -2.05 -5.22
N SER A 334 23.08 -2.18 -6.10
CA SER A 334 23.68 -1.00 -6.77
C SER A 334 22.77 -0.43 -7.84
N LEU A 335 22.26 -1.27 -8.75
CA LEU A 335 21.35 -0.87 -9.82
C LEU A 335 20.03 -0.29 -9.26
N VAL A 336 19.37 -1.00 -8.34
CA VAL A 336 18.12 -0.56 -7.73
C VAL A 336 18.34 0.71 -6.92
N LYS A 337 19.44 0.84 -6.16
CA LYS A 337 19.73 2.06 -5.38
C LYS A 337 19.90 3.29 -6.27
N ASN A 338 20.67 3.18 -7.36
CA ASN A 338 20.91 4.32 -8.25
C ASN A 338 19.62 4.77 -8.94
N LEU A 339 18.84 3.83 -9.49
CA LEU A 339 17.56 4.14 -10.11
C LEU A 339 16.51 4.59 -9.08
N SER A 340 16.55 4.08 -7.84
CA SER A 340 15.69 4.57 -6.74
C SER A 340 15.99 6.02 -6.39
N LEU A 341 17.27 6.44 -6.38
CA LEU A 341 17.64 7.84 -6.14
C LEU A 341 17.08 8.74 -7.26
N LEU A 342 17.19 8.28 -8.51
CA LEU A 342 16.63 8.98 -9.66
C LEU A 342 15.10 9.12 -9.57
N ALA A 343 14.38 8.00 -9.38
CA ALA A 343 12.93 8.00 -9.21
C ALA A 343 12.45 8.77 -7.97
N GLY A 344 13.29 8.89 -6.94
CA GLY A 344 13.02 9.70 -5.75
C GLY A 344 13.17 11.20 -5.98
N GLY A 345 14.08 11.61 -6.87
CA GLY A 345 14.32 13.01 -7.25
C GLY A 345 13.31 13.55 -8.26
N GLU A 346 12.86 12.72 -9.20
CA GLU A 346 11.93 13.12 -10.27
C GLU A 346 10.50 12.64 -9.99
N LYS A 347 9.62 13.58 -9.63
CA LYS A 347 8.28 13.26 -9.12
C LYS A 347 7.39 12.48 -10.08
N ASN A 348 7.59 12.58 -11.38
CA ASN A 348 6.71 11.97 -12.38
C ASN A 348 7.30 10.70 -13.02
N LEU A 349 8.55 10.36 -12.69
CA LEU A 349 9.27 9.26 -13.32
C LEU A 349 8.93 7.92 -12.65
N ARG A 350 8.40 7.00 -13.45
CA ARG A 350 7.98 5.64 -13.06
C ARG A 350 8.95 4.64 -13.66
N ILE A 351 9.86 4.16 -12.81
CA ILE A 351 10.85 3.16 -13.18
C ILE A 351 10.50 1.83 -12.51
N ALA A 352 10.62 0.74 -13.24
CA ALA A 352 10.72 -0.58 -12.62
C ALA A 352 11.95 -1.35 -13.10
N VAL A 353 12.41 -2.26 -12.25
CA VAL A 353 13.48 -3.22 -12.57
C VAL A 353 12.88 -4.61 -12.49
N LYS A 354 13.12 -5.46 -13.49
CA LYS A 354 12.63 -6.83 -13.60
C LYS A 354 13.82 -7.78 -13.64
N ASP A 355 13.75 -8.85 -12.88
CA ASP A 355 14.55 -10.06 -13.06
C ASP A 355 13.62 -11.26 -13.40
N PRO A 356 14.13 -12.49 -13.52
CA PRO A 356 13.29 -13.65 -13.86
C PRO A 356 12.12 -13.93 -12.89
N GLU A 357 12.22 -13.49 -11.63
CA GLU A 357 11.28 -13.83 -10.58
C GLU A 357 10.49 -12.62 -10.06
N ASN A 358 11.09 -11.42 -10.08
CA ASN A 358 10.65 -10.24 -9.35
C ASN A 358 10.59 -8.99 -10.23
N LEU A 359 9.65 -8.11 -9.89
CA LEU A 359 9.58 -6.74 -10.36
C LEU A 359 9.71 -5.77 -9.18
N TRP A 360 10.64 -4.82 -9.25
CA TRP A 360 10.80 -3.72 -8.30
C TRP A 360 10.28 -2.42 -8.88
N VAL A 361 9.26 -1.83 -8.26
CA VAL A 361 8.68 -0.54 -8.69
C VAL A 361 9.25 0.63 -7.87
N LEU A 362 10.14 1.40 -8.48
CA LEU A 362 10.97 2.40 -7.81
C LEU A 362 10.21 3.72 -7.51
N PRO A 363 10.64 4.50 -6.49
CA PRO A 363 11.81 4.31 -5.61
C PRO A 363 11.59 3.27 -4.50
N ASN A 364 10.38 2.73 -4.37
CA ASN A 364 10.07 1.71 -3.39
C ASN A 364 10.80 0.41 -3.78
N GLN A 365 11.66 -0.10 -2.89
CA GLN A 365 12.43 -1.34 -3.14
C GLN A 365 11.59 -2.62 -2.98
N ARG A 366 10.29 -2.54 -3.23
CA ARG A 366 9.36 -3.62 -2.93
C ARG A 366 9.19 -4.51 -4.15
N ARG A 367 9.23 -5.82 -3.90
CA ARG A 367 9.11 -6.86 -4.91
C ARG A 367 7.65 -7.10 -5.22
N LEU A 368 7.36 -7.34 -6.48
CA LEU A 368 6.11 -7.88 -6.98
C LEU A 368 6.48 -9.15 -7.78
N PRO A 369 5.78 -10.28 -7.59
CA PRO A 369 6.01 -11.48 -8.39
C PRO A 369 5.75 -11.19 -9.88
N TRP A 370 6.75 -11.40 -10.74
CA TRP A 370 6.66 -11.04 -12.16
C TRP A 370 5.57 -11.82 -12.91
N ARG A 371 5.36 -13.10 -12.57
CA ARG A 371 4.40 -13.99 -13.24
C ARG A 371 2.94 -13.49 -13.16
N GLU A 372 2.64 -12.58 -12.25
CA GLU A 372 1.30 -12.00 -12.05
C GLU A 372 1.09 -10.68 -12.84
N LEU A 373 2.07 -10.27 -13.65
CA LEU A 373 2.17 -8.96 -14.31
C LEU A 373 2.28 -9.01 -15.84
N GLU A 374 1.78 -10.08 -16.47
CA GLU A 374 1.76 -10.19 -17.94
C GLU A 374 0.99 -9.00 -18.56
N GLY A 375 1.60 -8.35 -19.57
CA GLY A 375 1.05 -7.16 -20.24
C GLY A 375 1.58 -5.81 -19.75
N LEU A 376 2.66 -5.77 -18.96
CA LEU A 376 3.32 -4.53 -18.58
C LEU A 376 3.85 -3.77 -19.80
N LYS A 377 3.47 -2.50 -19.93
CA LYS A 377 3.95 -1.60 -20.98
C LYS A 377 4.88 -0.55 -20.39
N ALA A 378 5.88 -0.17 -21.15
CA ALA A 378 6.78 0.92 -20.79
C ALA A 378 7.07 1.78 -22.01
N GLU A 379 7.27 3.09 -21.84
CA GLU A 379 7.72 3.92 -22.96
C GLU A 379 9.08 3.44 -23.47
N ARG A 380 9.99 3.12 -22.54
CA ARG A 380 11.34 2.65 -22.82
C ARG A 380 11.65 1.37 -22.04
N ILE A 381 12.16 0.36 -22.72
CA ILE A 381 12.66 -0.87 -22.10
C ILE A 381 14.17 -0.93 -22.29
N ALA A 382 14.92 -1.13 -21.21
CA ALA A 382 16.33 -1.51 -21.27
C ALA A 382 16.47 -3.00 -20.95
N VAL A 383 17.19 -3.77 -21.77
CA VAL A 383 17.47 -5.19 -21.52
C VAL A 383 18.97 -5.36 -21.29
N LEU A 384 19.33 -5.81 -20.09
CA LEU A 384 20.69 -6.11 -19.67
C LEU A 384 20.97 -7.59 -19.92
N ARG A 385 21.95 -7.89 -20.78
CA ARG A 385 22.30 -9.27 -21.16
C ARG A 385 23.80 -9.54 -21.05
N CYS A 386 24.16 -10.79 -20.78
CA CYS A 386 25.51 -11.32 -20.94
C CYS A 386 25.70 -12.08 -22.25
N GLY A 387 26.87 -11.91 -22.88
CA GLY A 387 27.37 -12.83 -23.89
C GLY A 387 27.22 -12.38 -25.35
N ASN A 388 27.68 -11.15 -25.65
CA ASN A 388 27.48 -10.45 -26.92
C ASN A 388 25.99 -10.20 -27.23
N LEU A 389 25.71 -9.14 -27.99
CA LEU A 389 24.35 -8.74 -28.40
C LEU A 389 23.78 -9.68 -29.48
N ASP A 390 23.90 -10.98 -29.27
CA ASP A 390 23.46 -12.03 -30.20
C ASP A 390 21.97 -12.32 -30.00
N PHE A 391 21.18 -11.66 -30.83
CA PHE A 391 19.74 -11.84 -30.95
C PHE A 391 19.31 -11.52 -32.38
N ASP A 392 18.19 -12.09 -32.80
CA ASP A 392 17.59 -11.83 -34.11
C ASP A 392 16.53 -10.72 -34.03
N PHE A 393 16.05 -10.30 -35.20
CA PHE A 393 14.98 -9.31 -35.28
C PHE A 393 13.64 -9.82 -34.74
N ASP A 394 13.41 -11.13 -34.74
CA ASP A 394 12.18 -11.73 -34.19
C ASP A 394 12.12 -11.54 -32.67
N TRP A 395 13.25 -11.70 -31.97
CA TRP A 395 13.37 -11.37 -30.55
C TRP A 395 13.14 -9.88 -30.28
N VAL A 396 13.70 -8.98 -31.09
CA VAL A 396 13.48 -7.52 -30.94
C VAL A 396 12.01 -7.16 -31.16
N LEU A 397 11.39 -7.71 -32.20
CA LEU A 397 9.98 -7.49 -32.53
C LEU A 397 9.03 -8.11 -31.50
N SER A 398 9.46 -9.07 -30.67
CA SER A 398 8.65 -9.58 -29.56
C SER A 398 8.31 -8.51 -28.50
N PHE A 399 9.04 -7.38 -28.48
CA PHE A 399 8.75 -6.23 -27.64
C PHE A 399 7.77 -5.23 -28.28
N GLU A 400 7.34 -5.47 -29.52
CA GLU A 400 6.33 -4.66 -30.20
C GLU A 400 5.04 -4.64 -29.38
N GLY A 401 4.48 -3.43 -29.18
CA GLY A 401 3.28 -3.24 -28.34
C GLY A 401 3.56 -3.22 -26.83
N LEU A 402 4.76 -3.59 -26.39
CA LEU A 402 5.21 -3.43 -25.00
C LEU A 402 5.96 -2.12 -24.77
N ALA A 403 6.68 -1.62 -25.78
CA ALA A 403 7.40 -0.35 -25.68
C ALA A 403 7.52 0.44 -26.99
N GLN A 404 7.90 1.72 -26.86
CA GLN A 404 8.29 2.55 -28.00
C GLN A 404 9.77 2.39 -28.33
N ARG A 405 10.63 2.25 -27.31
CA ARG A 405 12.07 2.06 -27.49
C ARG A 405 12.58 0.84 -26.74
N LEU A 406 13.44 0.08 -27.40
CA LEU A 406 14.18 -1.03 -26.81
C LEU A 406 15.67 -0.67 -26.77
N PHE A 407 16.29 -0.78 -25.61
CA PHE A 407 17.69 -0.47 -25.38
C PHE A 407 18.42 -1.72 -24.88
N VAL A 408 19.15 -2.40 -25.73
CA VAL A 408 19.85 -3.64 -25.36
C VAL A 408 21.28 -3.30 -25.02
N VAL A 409 21.73 -3.71 -23.83
CA VAL A 409 23.04 -3.35 -23.29
C VAL A 409 23.79 -4.60 -22.87
N ASP A 410 25.05 -4.70 -23.31
CA ASP A 410 25.97 -5.71 -22.80
C ASP A 410 26.41 -5.32 -21.39
N ALA A 411 26.01 -6.13 -20.41
CA ALA A 411 26.22 -5.85 -19.00
C ALA A 411 27.42 -6.60 -18.39
N CYS A 412 28.23 -7.31 -19.20
CA CYS A 412 29.06 -8.40 -18.66
C CYS A 412 30.58 -8.17 -18.72
N GLY A 413 31.01 -6.95 -19.02
CA GLY A 413 32.43 -6.55 -19.04
C GLY A 413 33.01 -5.99 -17.74
N SER A 414 32.20 -5.62 -16.75
CA SER A 414 32.69 -5.04 -15.48
C SER A 414 31.87 -5.57 -14.31
N GLY A 415 32.48 -5.83 -13.15
CA GLY A 415 31.78 -6.43 -12.00
C GLY A 415 30.56 -5.65 -11.46
N ASN A 416 30.23 -4.49 -12.04
CA ASN A 416 29.04 -3.69 -11.77
C ASN A 416 28.21 -3.48 -13.05
N PRO A 417 26.86 -3.43 -12.96
CA PRO A 417 26.02 -3.07 -14.08
C PRO A 417 26.30 -1.62 -14.54
N PRO A 418 26.16 -1.32 -15.85
CA PRO A 418 26.35 0.03 -16.38
C PRO A 418 25.37 1.04 -15.77
N ASP A 419 25.78 2.31 -15.70
CA ASP A 419 24.92 3.38 -15.17
C ASP A 419 23.86 3.77 -16.20
N LEU A 420 22.61 3.42 -15.92
CA LEU A 420 21.46 3.74 -16.77
C LEU A 420 20.90 5.16 -16.53
N ASN A 421 21.33 5.88 -15.48
CA ASN A 421 20.78 7.21 -15.18
C ASN A 421 20.90 8.20 -16.36
N PRO A 422 22.04 8.29 -17.09
CA PRO A 422 22.17 9.18 -18.24
C PRO A 422 21.20 8.80 -19.37
N TRP A 423 20.99 7.50 -19.60
CA TRP A 423 20.01 7.01 -20.57
C TRP A 423 18.58 7.44 -20.22
N VAL A 424 18.20 7.23 -18.95
CA VAL A 424 16.84 7.54 -18.48
C VAL A 424 16.55 9.04 -18.60
N LYS A 425 17.53 9.90 -18.34
CA LYS A 425 17.36 11.36 -18.42
C LYS A 425 17.46 11.92 -19.84
N ASN A 426 18.49 11.49 -20.58
CA ASN A 426 18.98 12.20 -21.77
C ASN A 426 19.15 11.28 -23.00
N GLY A 427 18.81 9.99 -22.91
CA GLY A 427 18.85 9.07 -24.04
C GLY A 427 20.19 8.37 -24.29
N ALA A 428 20.27 7.62 -25.40
CA ALA A 428 21.38 6.72 -25.71
C ALA A 428 22.74 7.41 -25.89
N GLU A 429 22.77 8.61 -26.47
CA GLU A 429 24.03 9.36 -26.64
C GLU A 429 24.66 9.71 -25.28
N ALA A 430 23.85 10.22 -24.34
CA ALA A 430 24.32 10.53 -22.99
C ALA A 430 24.75 9.27 -22.21
N PHE A 431 24.07 8.14 -22.45
CA PHE A 431 24.50 6.85 -21.93
C PHE A 431 25.88 6.46 -22.45
N ALA A 432 26.08 6.57 -23.76
CA ALA A 432 27.31 6.19 -24.42
C ALA A 432 28.48 7.08 -23.96
N ALA A 433 28.26 8.38 -23.80
CA ALA A 433 29.26 9.32 -23.28
C ALA A 433 29.69 8.98 -21.83
N ALA A 434 28.73 8.58 -20.98
CA ALA A 434 28.98 8.24 -19.58
C ALA A 434 29.54 6.82 -19.38
N ASN A 435 29.15 5.86 -20.20
CA ASN A 435 29.54 4.45 -20.11
C ASN A 435 30.47 4.08 -21.26
N LYS A 436 31.71 4.58 -21.20
CA LYS A 436 32.72 4.31 -22.24
C LYS A 436 33.04 2.82 -22.33
N GLY A 437 33.16 2.31 -23.56
CA GLY A 437 33.49 0.91 -23.83
C GLY A 437 32.35 -0.09 -23.59
N VAL A 438 31.16 0.37 -23.22
CA VAL A 438 29.97 -0.50 -23.10
C VAL A 438 29.27 -0.59 -24.44
N HIS A 439 28.99 -1.82 -24.90
CA HIS A 439 28.23 -2.08 -26.11
C HIS A 439 26.73 -1.97 -25.87
N PHE A 440 26.03 -1.41 -26.86
CA PHE A 440 24.57 -1.31 -26.81
C PHE A 440 23.98 -1.10 -28.20
N ILE A 441 22.68 -1.38 -28.34
CA ILE A 441 21.87 -1.01 -29.50
C ILE A 441 20.51 -0.48 -29.01
N GLN A 442 20.10 0.68 -29.53
CA GLN A 442 18.77 1.27 -29.30
C GLN A 442 17.91 1.13 -30.56
N PHE A 443 16.71 0.57 -30.39
CA PHE A 443 15.70 0.43 -31.42
C PHE A 443 14.51 1.35 -31.16
N HIS A 444 13.95 1.91 -32.23
CA HIS A 444 12.61 2.48 -32.21
C HIS A 444 11.63 1.42 -32.75
N LEU A 445 10.90 0.78 -31.84
CA LEU A 445 10.07 -0.38 -32.14
C LEU A 445 8.95 -0.08 -33.16
N PRO A 446 8.24 1.06 -33.10
CA PRO A 446 7.23 1.39 -34.12
C PRO A 446 7.82 1.50 -35.53
N SER A 447 9.02 2.08 -35.68
CA SER A 447 9.70 2.16 -36.97
C SER A 447 10.15 0.79 -37.46
N LEU A 448 10.69 -0.03 -36.56
CA LEU A 448 11.14 -1.39 -36.88
C LEU A 448 9.96 -2.28 -37.32
N ALA A 449 8.81 -2.17 -36.65
CA ALA A 449 7.60 -2.93 -36.95
C ALA A 449 7.08 -2.71 -38.38
N LEU A 450 7.22 -1.48 -38.93
CA LEU A 450 6.87 -1.19 -40.34
C LEU A 450 7.62 -2.08 -41.34
N ARG A 451 8.81 -2.58 -40.96
CA ARG A 451 9.67 -3.46 -41.75
C ARG A 451 9.69 -4.89 -41.24
N GLY A 452 8.93 -5.22 -40.20
CA GLY A 452 9.01 -6.50 -39.49
C GLY A 452 8.83 -7.73 -40.40
N LYS A 453 7.93 -7.66 -41.40
CA LYS A 453 7.72 -8.76 -42.37
C LYS A 453 8.94 -9.03 -43.24
N GLU A 454 9.72 -8.00 -43.58
CA GLU A 454 10.92 -8.09 -44.42
C GLU A 454 12.15 -8.58 -43.62
N LEU A 455 12.12 -8.31 -42.31
CA LEU A 455 13.17 -8.65 -41.33
C LEU A 455 12.96 -10.01 -40.65
N LYS A 456 11.75 -10.59 -40.74
CA LYS A 456 11.41 -11.88 -40.14
C LYS A 456 12.29 -13.01 -40.67
N GLY A 457 12.85 -13.83 -39.76
CA GLY A 457 13.74 -14.94 -40.12
C GLY A 457 15.09 -14.52 -40.72
N ARG A 458 15.48 -13.24 -40.62
CA ARG A 458 16.83 -12.78 -40.99
C ARG A 458 17.84 -13.11 -39.89
N SER A 459 19.11 -13.16 -40.27
CA SER A 459 20.27 -13.43 -39.40
C SER A 459 20.39 -12.47 -38.22
N ALA A 460 21.22 -12.85 -37.23
CA ALA A 460 21.49 -12.07 -36.02
C ALA A 460 21.78 -10.58 -36.33
N VAL A 461 21.26 -9.70 -35.46
CA VAL A 461 21.30 -8.25 -35.64
C VAL A 461 22.73 -7.71 -35.58
N LEU A 462 23.55 -8.24 -34.66
CA LEU A 462 24.90 -7.75 -34.41
C LEU A 462 25.84 -7.88 -35.64
N PRO A 463 25.99 -9.06 -36.29
CA PRO A 463 26.83 -9.20 -37.48
C PRO A 463 26.43 -8.29 -38.66
N VAL A 464 25.17 -7.86 -38.73
CA VAL A 464 24.68 -6.96 -39.77
C VAL A 464 25.15 -5.53 -39.50
N ILE A 465 25.09 -5.09 -38.24
CA ILE A 465 25.43 -3.72 -37.83
C ILE A 465 26.96 -3.52 -37.79
N GLU A 466 27.72 -4.52 -37.31
CA GLU A 466 29.20 -4.46 -37.20
C GLU A 466 29.91 -4.27 -38.56
N ARG A 467 29.28 -4.68 -39.66
CA ARG A 467 29.84 -4.49 -41.01
C ARG A 467 29.85 -3.03 -41.44
N HIS A 468 29.00 -2.19 -40.85
CA HIS A 468 28.81 -0.80 -41.21
C HIS A 468 28.56 -0.56 -42.72
N ASP A 469 28.04 -1.58 -43.44
CA ASP A 469 27.82 -1.53 -44.89
C ASP A 469 26.36 -1.18 -45.21
N VAL A 470 26.12 0.10 -45.54
CA VAL A 470 24.79 0.61 -45.91
C VAL A 470 24.18 -0.08 -47.14
N ASN A 471 24.97 -0.86 -47.91
CA ASN A 471 24.46 -1.65 -49.03
C ASN A 471 23.98 -3.05 -48.62
N ASP A 472 24.19 -3.47 -47.37
CA ASP A 472 23.64 -4.72 -46.87
C ASP A 472 22.11 -4.73 -47.06
N PRO A 473 21.53 -5.81 -47.63
CA PRO A 473 20.09 -5.87 -47.89
C PRO A 473 19.23 -5.58 -46.66
N VAL A 474 19.68 -6.00 -45.46
CA VAL A 474 18.96 -5.77 -44.21
C VAL A 474 19.01 -4.29 -43.84
N LEU A 475 20.18 -3.65 -43.92
CA LEU A 475 20.34 -2.22 -43.60
C LEU A 475 19.59 -1.32 -44.60
N ARG A 476 19.51 -1.73 -45.87
CA ARG A 476 18.67 -1.08 -46.88
C ARG A 476 17.17 -1.21 -46.58
N THR A 477 16.72 -2.37 -46.11
CA THR A 477 15.34 -2.56 -45.62
C THR A 477 15.04 -1.64 -44.43
N LEU A 478 16.01 -1.44 -43.54
CA LEU A 478 15.92 -0.44 -42.45
C LEU A 478 16.06 1.01 -42.95
N GLY A 479 16.30 1.23 -44.25
CA GLY A 479 16.34 2.55 -44.87
C GLY A 479 17.61 3.34 -44.57
N TRP A 480 18.70 2.72 -44.16
CA TRP A 480 19.97 3.39 -43.90
C TRP A 480 20.54 4.04 -45.18
N GLN A 481 21.02 5.27 -45.04
CA GLN A 481 21.65 6.04 -46.11
C GLN A 481 23.12 6.34 -45.80
N ASP A 482 23.40 6.71 -44.55
CA ASP A 482 24.69 7.18 -44.08
C ASP A 482 24.83 6.83 -42.59
N LEU A 483 26.06 6.76 -42.09
CA LEU A 483 26.36 6.42 -40.71
C LEU A 483 27.30 7.45 -40.10
N ARG A 484 26.85 8.10 -39.01
CA ARG A 484 27.63 9.14 -38.32
C ARG A 484 28.13 8.63 -36.99
N ARG A 485 29.42 8.83 -36.70
CA ARG A 485 30.00 8.61 -35.37
C ARG A 485 29.97 9.92 -34.59
N SER A 486 29.44 9.90 -33.39
CA SER A 486 29.55 11.01 -32.43
C SER A 486 30.90 10.88 -31.73
N GLU A 487 31.76 11.90 -31.85
CA GLU A 487 33.10 11.88 -31.22
C GLU A 487 33.03 11.92 -29.69
N GLU A 488 32.06 12.66 -29.15
CA GLU A 488 31.85 12.81 -27.71
C GLU A 488 31.41 11.49 -27.06
N SER A 489 30.47 10.81 -27.73
CA SER A 489 29.85 9.62 -27.20
C SER A 489 30.42 8.33 -27.76
N ASP A 490 31.40 8.37 -28.66
CA ASP A 490 31.98 7.22 -29.35
C ASP A 490 30.94 6.18 -29.82
N ALA A 491 29.81 6.65 -30.35
CA ALA A 491 28.68 5.83 -30.75
C ALA A 491 28.19 6.24 -32.13
N TRP A 492 27.54 5.30 -32.81
CA TRP A 492 27.03 5.47 -34.15
C TRP A 492 25.55 5.82 -34.15
N HIS A 493 25.18 6.75 -35.02
CA HIS A 493 23.83 7.19 -35.31
C HIS A 493 23.58 7.07 -36.82
N PRO A 494 22.74 6.13 -37.27
CA PRO A 494 22.42 5.98 -38.68
C PRO A 494 21.46 7.10 -39.12
N ARG A 495 21.72 7.66 -40.30
CA ARG A 495 20.73 8.48 -41.00
C ARG A 495 19.89 7.55 -41.86
N ALA A 496 18.61 7.40 -41.52
CA ALA A 496 17.72 6.49 -42.22
C ALA A 496 16.41 7.16 -42.63
N PHE A 497 15.72 6.56 -43.62
CA PHE A 497 14.32 6.89 -43.90
C PHE A 497 13.36 6.30 -42.86
N VAL A 498 13.80 5.23 -42.20
CA VAL A 498 13.07 4.54 -41.15
C VAL A 498 14.02 4.44 -39.97
N ASP A 499 13.78 5.22 -38.91
CA ASP A 499 14.67 5.30 -37.75
C ASP A 499 14.54 4.06 -36.83
N ALA A 500 14.61 2.86 -37.39
CA ALA A 500 14.40 1.61 -36.67
C ALA A 500 15.52 1.29 -35.67
N ILE A 501 16.76 1.68 -35.98
CA ILE A 501 17.90 1.67 -35.06
C ILE A 501 18.29 3.11 -34.85
N GLU A 502 18.16 3.62 -33.62
CA GLU A 502 18.43 5.03 -33.31
C GLU A 502 19.90 5.24 -32.95
N TRP A 503 20.51 4.36 -32.16
CA TRP A 503 21.90 4.51 -31.70
C TRP A 503 22.53 3.15 -31.43
N PHE A 504 23.83 3.00 -31.67
CA PHE A 504 24.53 1.79 -31.27
C PHE A 504 26.02 2.03 -31.02
N ARG A 505 26.62 1.17 -30.19
CA ARG A 505 28.06 0.98 -30.09
C ARG A 505 28.34 -0.50 -30.05
N VAL A 506 29.06 -0.98 -31.05
CA VAL A 506 29.50 -2.38 -31.22
C VAL A 506 30.96 -2.35 -31.65
N ASN A 507 31.68 -3.46 -31.48
CA ASN A 507 33.12 -3.53 -31.77
C ASN A 507 33.45 -3.52 -33.26
#